data_AF-A0A378N6A7-F1
#
_entry.id   AF-A0A378N6A7-F1
#
_cell.length_a   1.000
_cell.length_b   1.000
_cell.length_c   1.000
_cell.angle_alpha   90.00
_cell.angle_beta   90.00
_cell.angle_gamma   90.00
#
_symmetry.space_group_name_H-M   'P 1'
#
loop_
_entity.id
_entity.type
_entity.pdbx_description
1 polymer ?
#
loop_
_entity_poly.entity_id
_entity_poly.type
_entity_poly.pdbx_seq_one_letter_code
_entity_poly.pdbx_strand_id
1 'polypeptide(L)' 'MTSSINKRSVMTLFSDKNDIYSHQVRIVLAEKGCLMK' A
#
# COMPACT_ATOMS: atom_id res chain seq x y z
N MET A 1 15.86 6.81 -2.42
CA MET A 1 15.28 5.75 -3.27
C MET A 1 13.76 5.95 -3.35
N THR A 2 13.27 6.77 -4.28
CA THR A 2 11.81 7.07 -4.39
C THR A 2 11.33 7.18 -5.85
N SER A 3 12.24 7.50 -6.78
CA SER A 3 11.93 7.74 -8.19
C SER A 3 11.44 6.52 -8.98
N SER A 4 11.72 5.29 -8.51
CA SER A 4 11.32 4.05 -9.20
C SER A 4 9.98 3.46 -8.74
N ILE A 5 9.35 4.03 -7.70
CA ILE A 5 8.05 3.56 -7.19
C ILE A 5 6.90 4.18 -7.99
N ASN A 6 6.96 5.48 -8.24
CA ASN A 6 5.90 6.21 -8.95
C ASN A 6 5.80 5.85 -10.44
N LYS A 7 6.78 5.11 -10.98
CA LYS A 7 6.79 4.62 -12.37
C LYS A 7 6.10 3.25 -12.52
N ARG A 8 5.60 2.66 -11.43
CA ARG A 8 4.94 1.35 -11.44
C ARG A 8 3.43 1.53 -11.64
N SER A 9 2.81 0.60 -12.37
CA SER A 9 1.35 0.55 -12.51
C SER A 9 0.64 -0.04 -11.28
N VAL A 10 1.37 -0.31 -10.19
CA VAL A 10 0.87 -0.88 -8.93
C VAL A 10 1.21 0.05 -7.79
N MET A 11 0.34 0.12 -6.78
CA MET A 11 0.54 0.99 -5.62
C MET A 11 1.54 0.36 -4.65
N THR A 12 2.37 1.19 -4.02
CA THR A 12 3.27 0.77 -2.94
C THR A 12 2.85 1.50 -1.67
N LEU A 13 2.51 0.77 -0.62
CA LEU A 13 2.13 1.32 0.68
C LEU A 13 3.29 1.14 1.66
N PHE A 14 3.86 2.25 2.11
CA PHE A 14 4.89 2.24 3.15
C PHE A 14 4.21 2.30 4.51
N SER A 15 4.32 1.20 5.25
CA SER A 15 3.67 1.02 6.54
C SER A 15 4.47 0.08 7.43
N ASP A 16 4.44 0.35 8.73
CA ASP A 16 4.91 -0.58 9.74
C ASP A 16 3.90 -1.71 9.97
N LYS A 17 4.41 -2.91 10.28
CA LYS A 17 3.58 -4.11 10.46
C LYS A 17 2.68 -4.04 11.69
N ASN A 18 3.10 -3.28 12.70
CA ASN A 18 2.40 -3.15 13.99
C ASN A 18 1.51 -1.90 14.08
N ASP A 19 1.47 -1.07 13.03
CA ASP A 19 0.60 0.11 13.02
C ASP A 19 -0.84 -0.29 12.66
N ILE A 20 -1.76 0.05 13.55
CA ILE A 20 -3.19 -0.28 13.45
C ILE A 20 -3.85 0.49 12.29
N TYR A 21 -3.43 1.73 12.03
CA TYR A 21 -4.01 2.53 10.94
C TYR A 21 -3.60 1.98 9.58
N SER A 22 -2.33 1.59 9.45
CA SER A 22 -1.82 0.88 8.29
C SER A 22 -2.57 -0.44 8.02
N HIS A 23 -3.02 -1.14 9.08
CA HIS A 23 -3.84 -2.34 8.92
C HIS A 23 -5.23 -2.01 8.34
N GLN A 24 -5.88 -0.96 8.84
CA GLN A 24 -7.18 -0.51 8.33
C GLN A 24 -7.11 -0.12 6.84
N VAL A 25 -6.06 0.60 6.44
CA VAL A 25 -5.87 1.00 5.04
C VAL A 25 -5.67 -0.22 4.13
N ARG A 26 -4.95 -1.24 4.58
CA ARG A 26 -4.78 -2.50 3.81
C ARG A 26 -6.11 -3.23 3.60
N ILE A 27 -6.99 -3.24 4.61
CA ILE A 27 -8.33 -3.85 4.51
C ILE A 27 -9.16 -3.12 3.44
N VAL A 28 -9.33 -1.80 3.59
CA VAL A 28 -10.15 -0.99 2.65
C VAL A 28 -9.63 -1.11 1.22
N LEU A 29 -8.31 -1.21 1.05
CA LEU A 29 -7.75 -1.37 -0.27
C LEU A 29 -7.98 -2.77 -0.86
N ALA A 30 -7.86 -3.81 -0.03
CA ALA A 30 -8.19 -5.17 -0.46
C ALA A 30 -9.66 -5.27 -0.90
N GLU A 31 -10.59 -4.62 -0.19
CA GLU A 31 -12.01 -4.55 -0.57
C GLU A 31 -12.24 -3.86 -1.92
N LYS A 32 -11.42 -2.83 -2.22
CA LYS A 32 -11.45 -2.12 -3.50
C LYS A 32 -10.69 -2.84 -4.62
N GLY A 33 -10.10 -4.00 -4.33
CA GLY A 33 -9.37 -4.82 -5.30
C GLY A 33 -8.11 -4.17 -5.86
N CYS A 34 -7.50 -3.20 -5.16
CA CYS A 34 -6.28 -2.58 -5.67
C CYS A 34 -5.06 -3.45 -5.35
N LEU A 35 -4.15 -3.57 -6.31
CA LEU A 35 -2.92 -4.32 -6.15
C LEU A 35 -1.89 -3.48 -5.39
N MET A 36 -1.47 -3.97 -4.22
CA MET A 36 -0.40 -3.38 -3.42
C MET A 36 0.84 -4.27 -3.37
N LYS A 37 2.00 -3.62 -3.32
CA LYS A 37 3.31 -4.27 -3.17
C LYS A 37 4.12 -3.65 -2.04
#